data_AF-A0A0F7FCV3-F1
#
_entry.id   AF-A0A0F7FCV3-F1
#
_cell.length_a   1.000
_cell.length_b   1.000
_cell.length_c   1.000
_cell.angle_alpha   90.00
_cell.angle_beta   90.00
_cell.angle_gamma   90.00
#
_symmetry.space_group_name_H-M   'P 1'
#
loop_
_entity.id
_entity.type
_entity.pdbx_description
1 polymer ?
#
loop_
_entity_poly.entity_id
_entity_poly.type
_entity_poly.pdbx_seq_one_letter_code
_entity_poly.pdbx_strand_id
1 'polypeptide(L)'
;MRSFKKLTAAAAGSCLALSLILSPAAFAADSSEAASKTSSETELINEVMQYIESYNLTGADRDALIRAAIDGMVNSLDDPYSQYFSGEESKELQNQLALDYVGIGVQLVYTGNELYIEQVMPGSPAESAGLKRGDTILKINGVKISEIKSDPISGKAGTKVTLLIQRGGAVKTYTVKRSEINYPSVTGKIVGPKIAYISLNGFTQDSDEEFAAVLKNMRAAGMKSMVLDLRNNGGGYMDSAYNIASQFIDKGIMMYTADNTGELTPVTITDGSKMNVPVVILTNEYTASASEALTGALHDNHLATVVGTKSFGKARIQSLLDLSDGGLLKLTTERYLTPSKADFNHIGLSPDIEVKGEAAQIITALQLAGMKSIEAAGDNHILDVGGTAFAGNVGLVKQGGRIYASARVLSALVESDLTWDAKNKRVIVTTGSGKASSFTVASKEALSQNGETFIALGAFKKKFPALAWTYNQTQNRLTLSVK
;
A
#
# COMPACT_ATOMS: atom_id res chain seq x y z
N MET A 1 21.76 -8.34 -12.21
CA MET A 1 21.00 -7.15 -11.77
C MET A 1 20.29 -7.53 -10.48
N ARG A 2 20.68 -6.96 -9.34
CA ARG A 2 20.10 -7.30 -8.03
C ARG A 2 18.73 -6.63 -7.92
N SER A 3 17.68 -7.43 -7.81
CA SER A 3 16.32 -6.98 -7.49
C SER A 3 16.34 -6.26 -6.14
N PHE A 4 15.83 -5.03 -6.11
CA PHE A 4 15.74 -4.19 -4.91
C PHE A 4 14.71 -4.79 -3.96
N LYS A 5 15.16 -5.38 -2.84
CA LYS A 5 14.26 -5.72 -1.72
C LYS A 5 14.08 -4.48 -0.86
N LYS A 6 12.84 -3.98 -0.76
CA LYS A 6 12.44 -2.94 0.20
C LYS A 6 12.77 -3.46 1.61
N LEU A 7 13.54 -2.68 2.37
CA LEU A 7 13.75 -2.90 3.80
C LEU A 7 12.82 -1.97 4.54
N THR A 8 11.54 -2.34 4.58
CA THR A 8 10.54 -1.60 5.35
C THR A 8 10.75 -1.89 6.83
N ALA A 9 11.22 -0.86 7.52
CA ALA A 9 11.14 -0.74 8.95
C ALA A 9 9.69 -0.70 9.39
N ALA A 10 9.16 -1.83 9.84
CA ALA A 10 7.98 -1.88 10.69
C ALA A 10 6.72 -1.18 10.13
N ALA A 11 6.25 -1.67 8.97
CA ALA A 11 4.88 -1.64 8.41
C ALA A 11 5.03 -2.11 6.95
N ALA A 12 4.40 -3.21 6.60
CA ALA A 12 4.77 -4.13 5.51
C ALA A 12 5.06 -3.51 4.12
N GLY A 13 6.06 -4.08 3.44
CA GLY A 13 6.21 -4.00 1.98
C GLY A 13 6.37 -5.38 1.32
N SER A 14 6.25 -6.48 2.06
CA SER A 14 5.74 -7.71 1.47
C SER A 14 4.23 -7.61 1.62
N CYS A 15 3.52 -7.20 0.56
CA CYS A 15 2.08 -7.30 0.51
C CYS A 15 1.70 -8.78 0.70
N LEU A 16 1.46 -9.20 1.95
CA LEU A 16 0.55 -10.29 2.20
C LEU A 16 -0.82 -9.71 1.84
N ALA A 17 -1.15 -9.84 0.55
CA ALA A 17 -2.48 -9.53 0.09
C ALA A 17 -3.43 -10.49 0.83
N LEU A 18 -4.33 -9.94 1.66
CA LEU A 18 -5.17 -10.69 2.58
C LEU A 18 -6.63 -10.24 2.37
N SER A 19 -7.55 -11.19 2.21
CA SER A 19 -8.99 -10.93 2.26
C SER A 19 -9.59 -12.02 3.10
N LEU A 20 -10.04 -11.64 4.29
CA LEU A 20 -10.42 -12.58 5.33
C LEU A 20 -11.90 -12.43 5.68
N ILE A 21 -12.55 -13.55 5.95
CA ILE A 21 -13.85 -13.60 6.62
C ILE A 21 -13.71 -14.32 7.95
N LEU A 22 -14.38 -13.81 8.98
CA LEU A 22 -14.50 -14.48 10.27
C LEU A 22 -15.65 -15.50 10.15
N SER A 23 -15.31 -16.78 10.12
CA SER A 23 -16.34 -17.83 10.05
C SER A 23 -16.86 -18.13 11.47
N PRO A 24 -18.18 -18.12 11.73
CA PRO A 24 -18.72 -18.72 12.93
C PRO A 24 -18.45 -20.24 12.91
N ALA A 25 -18.00 -20.78 14.04
CA ALA A 25 -17.67 -22.19 14.20
C ALA A 25 -18.93 -23.08 14.06
N ALA A 26 -19.29 -23.47 12.84
CA ALA A 26 -20.30 -24.49 12.59
C ALA A 26 -20.18 -25.10 11.19
N PHE A 27 -19.34 -26.13 11.04
CA PHE A 27 -19.56 -27.16 10.02
C PHE A 27 -19.66 -28.51 10.74
N ALA A 28 -20.89 -28.93 11.02
CA ALA A 28 -21.19 -30.32 11.37
C ALA A 28 -21.45 -31.06 10.05
N ALA A 29 -20.49 -31.86 9.60
CA ALA A 29 -20.69 -32.78 8.49
C ALA A 29 -21.30 -34.09 9.02
N ASP A 30 -22.36 -34.57 8.35
CA ASP A 30 -23.08 -35.80 8.68
C ASP A 30 -22.16 -37.03 8.48
N SER A 31 -21.95 -37.86 9.52
CA SER A 31 -20.77 -38.72 9.66
C SER A 31 -21.10 -40.18 10.02
N SER A 32 -21.48 -41.02 9.05
CA SER A 32 -21.52 -42.48 9.28
C SER A 32 -20.75 -43.33 8.26
N GLU A 33 -20.64 -42.92 6.99
CA GLU A 33 -19.83 -43.65 5.98
C GLU A 33 -18.37 -43.15 5.88
N ALA A 34 -18.11 -41.88 6.19
CA ALA A 34 -16.75 -41.32 6.20
C ALA A 34 -15.87 -41.88 7.34
N ALA A 35 -16.46 -42.20 8.49
CA ALA A 35 -15.74 -42.57 9.70
C ALA A 35 -14.89 -43.86 9.57
N SER A 36 -15.33 -44.84 8.77
CA SER A 36 -14.60 -46.12 8.58
C SER A 36 -13.41 -46.03 7.63
N LYS A 37 -13.41 -45.07 6.69
CA LYS A 37 -12.34 -44.90 5.70
C LYS A 37 -11.27 -43.94 6.23
N THR A 38 -11.71 -42.89 6.92
CA THR A 38 -10.86 -41.89 7.61
C THR A 38 -9.98 -42.49 8.71
N SER A 39 -10.42 -43.56 9.40
CA SER A 39 -9.58 -44.24 10.40
C SER A 39 -8.36 -44.91 9.76
N SER A 40 -8.54 -45.62 8.64
CA SER A 40 -7.46 -46.35 7.95
C SER A 40 -6.41 -45.44 7.28
N GLU A 41 -6.82 -44.26 6.81
CA GLU A 41 -5.91 -43.30 6.15
C GLU A 41 -5.08 -42.50 7.17
N THR A 42 -5.66 -42.19 8.33
CA THR A 42 -4.94 -41.56 9.45
C THR A 42 -3.98 -42.55 10.11
N GLU A 43 -4.32 -43.85 10.12
CA GLU A 43 -3.44 -44.93 10.56
C GLU A 43 -2.16 -44.99 9.72
N LEU A 44 -2.23 -44.85 8.40
CA LEU A 44 -1.05 -44.86 7.53
C LEU A 44 -0.10 -43.68 7.82
N ILE A 45 -0.64 -42.46 8.00
CA ILE A 45 0.17 -41.29 8.35
C ILE A 45 0.88 -41.53 9.69
N ASN A 46 0.17 -42.07 10.68
CA ASN A 46 0.73 -42.41 11.98
C ASN A 46 1.77 -43.53 11.91
N GLU A 47 1.54 -44.57 11.11
CA GLU A 47 2.49 -45.66 10.88
C GLU A 47 3.80 -45.13 10.29
N VAL A 48 3.73 -44.31 9.24
CA VAL A 48 4.90 -43.71 8.62
C VAL A 48 5.67 -42.82 9.60
N MET A 49 4.98 -41.98 10.38
CA MET A 49 5.63 -41.16 11.42
C MET A 49 6.32 -42.04 12.47
N GLN A 50 5.67 -43.11 12.94
CA GLN A 50 6.26 -44.04 13.92
C GLN A 50 7.50 -44.75 13.38
N TYR A 51 7.51 -45.17 12.11
CA TYR A 51 8.70 -45.76 11.50
C TYR A 51 9.84 -44.74 11.38
N ILE A 52 9.55 -43.50 11.03
CA ILE A 52 10.56 -42.44 10.98
C ILE A 52 11.13 -42.18 12.39
N GLU A 53 10.29 -42.02 13.40
CA GLU A 53 10.70 -41.84 14.80
C GLU A 53 11.57 -43.01 15.31
N SER A 54 11.20 -44.25 14.97
CA SER A 54 11.82 -45.46 15.52
C SER A 54 13.10 -45.90 14.79
N TYR A 55 13.17 -45.71 13.47
CA TYR A 55 14.21 -46.29 12.63
C TYR A 55 15.14 -45.26 11.97
N ASN A 56 14.81 -43.96 12.01
CA ASN A 56 15.71 -42.96 11.46
C ASN A 56 17.01 -42.88 12.27
N LEU A 57 18.16 -43.05 11.60
CA LEU A 57 19.49 -43.10 12.22
C LEU A 57 19.85 -41.86 13.05
N THR A 58 19.31 -40.69 12.69
CA THR A 58 19.59 -39.40 13.34
C THR A 58 18.52 -38.99 14.36
N GLY A 59 17.44 -39.79 14.49
CA GLY A 59 16.23 -39.41 15.22
C GLY A 59 15.35 -38.44 14.43
N ALA A 60 14.09 -38.35 14.83
CA ALA A 60 13.14 -37.39 14.27
C ALA A 60 12.34 -36.74 15.40
N ASP A 61 12.12 -35.43 15.29
CA ASP A 61 11.26 -34.68 16.18
C ASP A 61 9.80 -34.79 15.72
N ARG A 62 8.93 -35.26 16.61
CA ARG A 62 7.52 -35.52 16.29
C ARG A 62 6.78 -34.26 15.86
N ASP A 63 7.02 -33.15 16.55
CA ASP A 63 6.36 -31.88 16.26
C ASP A 63 6.80 -31.34 14.89
N ALA A 64 8.07 -31.49 14.54
CA ALA A 64 8.58 -31.18 13.20
C ALA A 64 7.96 -32.05 12.10
N LEU A 65 7.73 -33.34 12.35
CA LEU A 65 7.05 -34.23 11.39
C LEU A 65 5.59 -33.84 11.20
N ILE A 66 4.87 -33.55 12.29
CA ILE A 66 3.48 -33.07 12.24
C ILE A 66 3.41 -31.76 11.45
N ARG A 67 4.30 -30.81 11.73
CA ARG A 67 4.37 -29.54 11.00
C ARG A 67 4.62 -29.78 9.51
N ALA A 68 5.60 -30.60 9.16
CA ALA A 68 5.91 -30.91 7.77
C ALA A 68 4.75 -31.59 7.03
N ALA A 69 4.00 -32.47 7.72
CA ALA A 69 2.81 -33.11 7.15
C ALA A 69 1.69 -32.09 6.89
N ILE A 70 1.40 -31.20 7.85
CA ILE A 70 0.38 -30.16 7.69
C ILE A 70 0.77 -29.19 6.56
N ASP A 71 2.01 -28.68 6.57
CA ASP A 71 2.52 -27.81 5.52
C ASP A 71 2.48 -28.51 4.16
N GLY A 72 2.80 -29.81 4.11
CA GLY A 72 2.69 -30.63 2.91
C GLY A 72 1.26 -30.71 2.35
N MET A 73 0.27 -30.93 3.23
CA MET A 73 -1.15 -30.94 2.84
C MET A 73 -1.58 -29.58 2.29
N VAL A 74 -1.26 -28.49 2.98
CA VAL A 74 -1.66 -27.14 2.54
C VAL A 74 -0.96 -26.74 1.24
N ASN A 75 0.35 -26.99 1.13
CA ASN A 75 1.12 -26.67 -0.07
C ASN A 75 0.67 -27.49 -1.28
N SER A 76 0.08 -28.68 -1.09
CA SER A 76 -0.45 -29.50 -2.18
C SER A 76 -1.66 -28.89 -2.89
N LEU A 77 -2.26 -27.83 -2.32
CA LEU A 77 -3.36 -27.09 -2.95
C LEU A 77 -2.89 -26.20 -4.10
N ASP A 78 -1.58 -26.00 -4.27
CA ASP A 78 -0.98 -25.05 -5.22
C ASP A 78 -1.58 -23.63 -5.11
N ASP A 79 -2.08 -23.29 -3.92
CA ASP A 79 -2.67 -22.00 -3.58
C ASP A 79 -1.71 -21.20 -2.69
N PRO A 80 -1.08 -20.12 -3.20
CA PRO A 80 -0.12 -19.33 -2.43
C PRO A 80 -0.77 -18.53 -1.29
N TYR A 81 -2.09 -18.55 -1.16
CA TYR A 81 -2.81 -17.82 -0.11
C TYR A 81 -3.23 -18.70 1.07
N SER A 82 -3.28 -20.02 0.89
CA SER A 82 -3.62 -20.98 1.94
C SER A 82 -2.37 -21.33 2.76
N GLN A 83 -2.48 -21.24 4.08
CA GLN A 83 -1.34 -21.43 4.98
C GLN A 83 -1.80 -21.88 6.37
N TYR A 84 -1.03 -22.78 6.98
CA TYR A 84 -1.14 -23.11 8.39
C TYR A 84 -0.23 -22.20 9.24
N PHE A 85 -0.77 -21.72 10.35
CA PHE A 85 -0.07 -20.94 11.36
C PHE A 85 -0.16 -21.68 12.69
N SER A 86 0.96 -21.93 13.33
CA SER A 86 1.02 -22.39 14.73
C SER A 86 0.42 -21.33 15.68
N GLY A 87 0.22 -21.65 16.95
CA GLY A 87 -0.34 -20.69 17.91
C GLY A 87 0.50 -19.42 18.10
N GLU A 88 1.83 -19.50 17.95
CA GLU A 88 2.69 -18.30 17.96
C GLU A 88 2.60 -17.52 16.66
N GLU A 89 2.64 -18.20 15.51
CA GLU A 89 2.53 -17.57 14.19
C GLU A 89 1.15 -16.92 13.97
N SER A 90 0.09 -17.48 14.57
CA SER A 90 -1.27 -16.94 14.49
C SER A 90 -1.38 -15.60 15.22
N LYS A 91 -0.71 -15.45 16.38
CA LYS A 91 -0.62 -14.17 17.09
C LYS A 91 0.13 -13.12 16.27
N GLU A 92 1.21 -13.53 15.62
CA GLU A 92 1.95 -12.64 14.72
C GLU A 92 1.11 -12.20 13.52
N LEU A 93 0.34 -13.12 12.92
CA LEU A 93 -0.62 -12.78 11.86
C LEU A 93 -1.69 -11.80 12.35
N GLN A 94 -2.25 -12.02 13.54
CA GLN A 94 -3.24 -11.11 14.14
C GLN A 94 -2.68 -9.71 14.38
N ASN A 95 -1.45 -9.59 14.91
CA ASN A 95 -0.78 -8.31 15.08
C ASN A 95 -0.60 -7.60 13.73
N GLN A 96 -0.20 -8.32 12.69
CA GLN A 96 -0.06 -7.75 11.34
C GLN A 96 -1.40 -7.27 10.78
N LEU A 97 -2.49 -8.02 10.98
CA LEU A 97 -3.85 -7.64 10.59
C LEU A 97 -4.37 -6.43 11.39
N ALA A 98 -3.91 -6.24 12.62
CA ALA A 98 -4.19 -5.07 13.44
C ALA A 98 -3.29 -3.86 13.13
N LEU A 99 -2.34 -4.00 12.20
CA LEU A 99 -1.29 -3.01 11.91
C LEU A 99 -0.43 -2.66 13.14
N ASP A 100 -0.29 -3.62 14.04
CA ASP A 100 0.56 -3.53 15.22
C ASP A 100 1.97 -4.03 14.90
N TYR A 101 2.96 -3.29 15.38
CA TYR A 101 4.35 -3.69 15.25
C TYR A 101 5.20 -3.11 16.38
N VAL A 102 6.39 -3.67 16.58
CA VAL A 102 7.37 -3.13 17.52
C VAL A 102 8.49 -2.40 16.77
N GLY A 103 8.53 -1.08 16.91
CA GLY A 103 9.47 -0.23 16.18
C GLY A 103 9.60 1.15 16.81
N ILE A 104 9.87 2.17 16.00
CA ILE A 104 10.09 3.54 16.48
C ILE A 104 9.02 4.54 16.00
N GLY A 105 8.06 4.12 15.17
CA GLY A 105 6.99 4.98 14.64
C GLY A 105 7.44 5.91 13.51
N VAL A 106 8.09 5.35 12.48
CA VAL A 106 8.49 6.08 11.27
C VAL A 106 8.14 5.29 10.03
N GLN A 107 7.79 6.00 8.96
CA GLN A 107 7.70 5.45 7.62
C GLN A 107 8.96 5.82 6.85
N LEU A 108 9.64 4.82 6.31
CA LEU A 108 10.91 4.99 5.60
C LEU A 108 10.74 4.72 4.11
N VAL A 109 11.42 5.52 3.29
CA VAL A 109 11.45 5.35 1.84
C VAL A 109 12.89 5.23 1.34
N TYR A 110 13.09 4.29 0.42
CA TYR A 110 14.33 4.13 -0.33
C TYR A 110 14.22 4.82 -1.69
N THR A 111 15.15 5.72 -1.98
CA THR A 111 15.30 6.33 -3.31
C THR A 111 16.73 6.12 -3.80
N GLY A 112 16.91 5.20 -4.76
CA GLY A 112 18.24 4.78 -5.20
C GLY A 112 19.03 4.09 -4.08
N ASN A 113 20.05 4.78 -3.56
CA ASN A 113 20.87 4.29 -2.43
C ASN A 113 20.64 5.08 -1.13
N GLU A 114 19.69 6.02 -1.12
CA GLU A 114 19.35 6.81 0.05
C GLU A 114 18.14 6.20 0.77
N LEU A 115 18.16 6.26 2.09
CA LEU A 115 17.03 5.96 2.96
C LEU A 115 16.66 7.21 3.72
N TYR A 116 15.39 7.60 3.70
CA TYR A 116 14.93 8.78 4.43
C TYR A 116 13.61 8.53 5.14
N ILE A 117 13.32 9.38 6.12
CA ILE A 117 12.07 9.37 6.87
C ILE A 117 11.03 10.14 6.07
N GLU A 118 10.05 9.44 5.50
CA GLU A 118 8.93 10.05 4.81
C GLU A 118 7.90 10.61 5.80
N GLN A 119 7.66 9.88 6.88
CA GLN A 119 6.72 10.29 7.93
C GLN A 119 7.24 9.88 9.32
N VAL A 120 6.97 10.74 10.30
CA VAL A 120 7.12 10.44 11.72
C VAL A 120 5.73 10.40 12.31
N MET A 121 5.41 9.33 13.04
CA MET A 121 4.10 9.17 13.66
C MET A 121 3.99 10.07 14.91
N PRO A 122 2.89 10.82 15.08
CA PRO A 122 2.63 11.57 16.30
C PRO A 122 2.62 10.66 17.54
N GLY A 123 3.18 11.13 18.65
CA GLY A 123 3.28 10.41 19.92
C GLY A 123 4.33 9.28 19.93
N SER A 124 5.02 9.03 18.82
CA SER A 124 5.97 7.93 18.71
C SER A 124 7.30 8.17 19.43
N PRO A 125 8.08 7.10 19.71
CA PRO A 125 9.46 7.25 20.18
C PRO A 125 10.34 8.07 19.24
N ALA A 126 10.14 7.97 17.92
CA ALA A 126 10.88 8.74 16.94
C ALA A 126 10.59 10.25 17.04
N GLU A 127 9.31 10.62 17.19
CA GLU A 127 8.93 12.02 17.41
C GLU A 127 9.57 12.56 18.69
N SER A 128 9.46 11.79 19.78
CA SER A 128 10.05 12.14 21.09
C SER A 128 11.57 12.29 21.02
N ALA A 129 12.24 11.50 20.18
CA ALA A 129 13.68 11.61 19.94
C ALA A 129 14.07 12.81 19.05
N GLY A 130 13.10 13.50 18.45
CA GLY A 130 13.30 14.66 17.59
C GLY A 130 13.70 14.31 16.14
N LEU A 131 13.38 13.09 15.69
CA LEU A 131 13.40 12.73 14.28
C LEU A 131 12.32 13.49 13.54
N LYS A 132 12.56 13.77 12.26
CA LYS A 132 11.67 14.58 11.43
C LYS A 132 11.52 13.98 10.04
N ARG A 133 10.38 14.26 9.42
CA ARG A 133 10.17 14.05 7.98
C ARG A 133 11.29 14.75 7.17
N GLY A 134 11.81 14.05 6.17
CA GLY A 134 12.93 14.46 5.33
C GLY A 134 14.31 14.12 5.89
N ASP A 135 14.42 13.57 7.10
CA ASP A 135 15.70 13.12 7.64
C ASP A 135 16.30 11.99 6.78
N THR A 136 17.52 12.17 6.29
CA THR A 136 18.25 11.11 5.60
C THR A 136 18.98 10.23 6.61
N ILE A 137 18.76 8.93 6.57
CA ILE A 137 19.42 7.94 7.42
C ILE A 137 20.70 7.47 6.73
N LEU A 138 21.85 7.69 7.35
CA LEU A 138 23.16 7.27 6.84
C LEU A 138 23.58 5.91 7.38
N LYS A 139 23.26 5.63 8.65
CA LYS A 139 23.57 4.37 9.33
C LYS A 139 22.50 3.98 10.33
N ILE A 140 22.33 2.68 10.53
CA ILE A 140 21.49 2.10 11.57
C ILE A 140 22.34 1.13 12.37
N ASN A 141 22.40 1.31 13.69
CA ASN A 141 23.26 0.57 14.62
C ASN A 141 24.74 0.50 14.16
N GLY A 142 25.24 1.60 13.58
CA GLY A 142 26.61 1.70 13.07
C GLY A 142 26.83 1.08 11.68
N VAL A 143 25.86 0.33 11.14
CA VAL A 143 25.91 -0.28 9.81
C VAL A 143 25.40 0.71 8.77
N LYS A 144 26.13 0.88 7.66
CA LYS A 144 25.70 1.75 6.55
C LYS A 144 24.46 1.19 5.87
N ILE A 145 23.56 2.06 5.41
CA ILE A 145 22.33 1.65 4.72
C ILE A 145 22.58 0.65 3.58
N SER A 146 23.63 0.87 2.78
CA SER A 146 24.01 -0.01 1.67
C SER A 146 24.40 -1.45 2.06
N GLU A 147 24.69 -1.68 3.34
CA GLU A 147 25.13 -2.96 3.90
C GLU A 147 24.01 -3.68 4.67
N ILE A 148 22.87 -3.02 4.87
CA ILE A 148 21.72 -3.57 5.63
C ILE A 148 21.02 -4.63 4.76
N LYS A 149 20.79 -5.81 5.34
CA LYS A 149 20.19 -6.96 4.66
C LYS A 149 18.78 -7.33 5.16
N SER A 150 18.44 -6.94 6.39
CA SER A 150 17.20 -7.25 7.10
C SER A 150 16.73 -6.02 7.87
N ASP A 151 15.44 -5.95 8.26
CA ASP A 151 14.87 -4.79 8.94
C ASP A 151 15.63 -4.52 10.26
N PRO A 152 16.37 -3.40 10.36
CA PRO A 152 17.18 -3.09 11.53
C PRO A 152 16.44 -2.18 12.53
N ILE A 153 15.25 -1.68 12.17
CA ILE A 153 14.46 -0.73 12.95
C ILE A 153 13.47 -1.48 13.83
N SER A 154 12.84 -2.53 13.33
CA SER A 154 12.03 -3.43 14.16
C SER A 154 12.90 -4.18 15.17
N GLY A 155 12.28 -4.69 16.23
CA GLY A 155 12.96 -5.52 17.22
C GLY A 155 12.16 -5.64 18.51
N LYS A 156 12.76 -6.26 19.54
CA LYS A 156 12.08 -6.46 20.83
C LYS A 156 11.73 -5.11 21.51
N ALA A 157 10.55 -5.02 22.10
CA ALA A 157 10.09 -3.82 22.79
C ALA A 157 11.06 -3.47 23.93
N GLY A 158 11.26 -2.18 24.16
CA GLY A 158 12.18 -1.68 25.19
C GLY A 158 13.66 -1.63 24.80
N THR A 159 14.08 -2.34 23.74
CA THR A 159 15.43 -2.22 23.19
C THR A 159 15.63 -0.87 22.49
N LYS A 160 16.86 -0.54 22.11
CA LYS A 160 17.20 0.72 21.43
C LYS A 160 17.73 0.48 20.03
N VAL A 161 17.51 1.46 19.16
CA VAL A 161 18.12 1.56 17.83
C VAL A 161 18.86 2.90 17.74
N THR A 162 20.02 2.90 17.11
CA THR A 162 20.84 4.09 16.91
C THR A 162 20.84 4.48 15.43
N LEU A 163 20.43 5.71 15.12
CA LEU A 163 20.37 6.24 13.76
C LEU A 163 21.38 7.37 13.60
N LEU A 164 22.24 7.27 12.57
CA LEU A 164 23.04 8.41 12.13
C LEU A 164 22.25 9.16 11.06
N ILE A 165 21.78 10.36 11.40
CA ILE A 165 20.90 11.17 10.56
C ILE A 165 21.66 12.33 9.96
N GLN A 166 21.39 12.63 8.69
CA GLN A 166 21.77 13.88 8.04
C GLN A 166 20.53 14.77 7.84
N ARG A 167 20.60 16.01 8.33
CA ARG A 167 19.55 17.02 8.20
C ARG A 167 20.17 18.38 7.90
N GLY A 168 19.84 18.97 6.75
CA GLY A 168 20.36 20.29 6.36
C GLY A 168 21.89 20.37 6.32
N GLY A 169 22.57 19.28 5.96
CA GLY A 169 24.03 19.17 5.95
C GLY A 169 24.67 18.82 7.30
N ALA A 170 23.97 18.99 8.42
CA ALA A 170 24.45 18.55 9.73
C ALA A 170 24.23 17.04 9.91
N VAL A 171 25.19 16.37 10.56
CA VAL A 171 25.10 14.94 10.88
C VAL A 171 24.98 14.78 12.40
N LYS A 172 23.97 14.04 12.86
CA LYS A 172 23.72 13.81 14.29
C LYS A 172 23.24 12.38 14.53
N THR A 173 23.68 11.80 15.65
CA THR A 173 23.23 10.49 16.11
C THR A 173 21.99 10.63 17.00
N TYR A 174 21.00 9.77 16.75
CA TYR A 174 19.77 9.66 17.53
C TYR A 174 19.67 8.24 18.07
N THR A 175 19.39 8.12 19.37
CA THR A 175 19.13 6.82 20.00
C THR A 175 17.66 6.77 20.39
N VAL A 176 16.94 5.83 19.80
CA VAL A 176 15.48 5.73 19.93
C VAL A 176 15.11 4.41 20.57
N LYS A 177 14.21 4.44 21.55
CA LYS A 177 13.68 3.23 22.19
C LYS A 177 12.60 2.63 21.30
N ARG A 178 12.62 1.32 21.12
CA ARG A 178 11.54 0.59 20.46
C ARG A 178 10.35 0.43 21.39
N SER A 179 9.14 0.67 20.89
CA SER A 179 7.88 0.38 21.57
C SER A 179 6.93 -0.32 20.61
N GLU A 180 5.85 -0.88 21.17
CA GLU A 180 4.66 -1.17 20.38
C GLU A 180 4.16 0.11 19.73
N ILE A 181 3.78 -0.01 18.47
CA ILE A 181 3.25 1.05 17.62
C ILE A 181 2.02 0.47 16.94
N ASN A 182 0.90 1.17 17.11
CA ASN A 182 -0.31 0.92 16.35
C ASN A 182 -0.35 1.95 15.20
N TYR A 183 -0.29 1.47 13.96
CA TYR A 183 -0.41 2.36 12.80
C TYR A 183 -1.89 2.59 12.47
N PRO A 184 -2.36 3.85 12.39
CA PRO A 184 -3.78 4.11 12.17
C PRO A 184 -4.22 3.50 10.84
N SER A 185 -5.31 2.73 10.89
CA SER A 185 -5.88 2.13 9.69
C SER A 185 -6.50 3.19 8.79
N VAL A 186 -7.05 4.27 9.38
CA VAL A 186 -7.58 5.42 8.63
C VAL A 186 -7.00 6.75 9.11
N THR A 187 -6.58 7.59 8.15
CA THR A 187 -6.25 9.00 8.43
C THR A 187 -6.99 9.92 7.47
N GLY A 188 -7.30 11.15 7.91
CA GLY A 188 -8.03 12.10 7.08
C GLY A 188 -7.61 13.55 7.31
N LYS A 189 -7.60 14.33 6.24
CA LYS A 189 -7.31 15.77 6.27
C LYS A 189 -8.06 16.52 5.17
N ILE A 190 -8.38 17.79 5.43
CA ILE A 190 -8.95 18.69 4.42
C ILE A 190 -7.83 19.42 3.68
N VAL A 191 -7.91 19.43 2.36
CA VAL A 191 -6.91 20.02 1.46
C VAL A 191 -7.59 21.02 0.53
N GLY A 192 -6.97 22.18 0.34
CA GLY A 192 -7.41 23.20 -0.62
C GLY A 192 -8.91 23.56 -0.50
N PRO A 193 -9.70 23.49 -1.59
CA PRO A 193 -11.08 23.95 -1.64
C PRO A 193 -12.09 23.00 -0.96
N LYS A 194 -11.75 22.48 0.23
CA LYS A 194 -12.52 21.49 1.01
C LYS A 194 -12.54 20.08 0.40
N ILE A 195 -11.41 19.63 -0.13
CA ILE A 195 -11.23 18.23 -0.57
C ILE A 195 -10.87 17.41 0.66
N ALA A 196 -11.63 16.37 0.97
CA ALA A 196 -11.24 15.40 1.99
C ALA A 196 -10.26 14.40 1.38
N TYR A 197 -9.04 14.37 1.88
CA TYR A 197 -8.09 13.30 1.56
C TYR A 197 -8.14 12.29 2.70
N ILE A 198 -8.59 11.07 2.41
CA ILE A 198 -8.68 9.97 3.37
C ILE A 198 -7.74 8.86 2.89
N SER A 199 -6.81 8.44 3.73
CA SER A 199 -5.95 7.28 3.49
C SER A 199 -6.47 6.11 4.30
N LEU A 200 -6.73 4.98 3.63
CA LEU A 200 -7.09 3.71 4.27
C LEU A 200 -5.92 2.75 4.05
N ASN A 201 -5.20 2.44 5.12
CA ASN A 201 -3.91 1.74 5.09
C ASN A 201 -4.04 0.22 5.24
N GLY A 202 -5.18 -0.25 5.75
CA GLY A 202 -5.53 -1.65 5.87
C GLY A 202 -6.98 -1.81 6.32
N PHE A 203 -7.59 -2.94 5.98
CA PHE A 203 -8.92 -3.28 6.47
C PHE A 203 -8.77 -4.07 7.77
N THR A 204 -8.43 -3.38 8.86
CA THR A 204 -8.37 -3.95 10.21
C THR A 204 -9.79 -4.20 10.73
N GLN A 205 -9.90 -4.94 11.84
CA GLN A 205 -11.21 -5.25 12.44
C GLN A 205 -12.04 -3.99 12.76
N ASP A 206 -11.38 -2.89 13.14
CA ASP A 206 -12.03 -1.63 13.54
C ASP A 206 -11.92 -0.52 12.46
N SER A 207 -11.37 -0.83 11.29
CA SER A 207 -11.05 0.17 10.26
C SER A 207 -12.28 0.87 9.67
N ASP A 208 -13.42 0.20 9.65
CA ASP A 208 -14.71 0.76 9.22
C ASP A 208 -15.28 1.76 10.23
N GLU A 209 -15.11 1.51 11.53
CA GLU A 209 -15.44 2.46 12.59
C GLU A 209 -14.52 3.69 12.56
N GLU A 210 -13.22 3.48 12.41
CA GLU A 210 -12.24 4.56 12.18
C GLU A 210 -12.60 5.38 10.93
N PHE A 211 -12.96 4.71 9.84
CA PHE A 211 -13.38 5.36 8.59
C PHE A 211 -14.62 6.22 8.80
N ALA A 212 -15.65 5.69 9.47
CA ALA A 212 -16.87 6.42 9.77
C ALA A 212 -16.59 7.66 10.64
N ALA A 213 -15.71 7.54 11.65
CA ALA A 213 -15.30 8.65 12.50
C ALA A 213 -14.56 9.74 11.72
N VAL A 214 -13.58 9.36 10.88
CA VAL A 214 -12.85 10.29 10.00
C VAL A 214 -13.81 10.95 9.02
N LEU A 215 -14.68 10.19 8.36
CA LEU A 215 -15.66 10.70 7.40
C LEU A 215 -16.62 11.70 8.04
N LYS A 216 -17.10 11.43 9.25
CA LYS A 216 -17.93 12.36 10.03
C LYS A 216 -17.21 13.69 10.26
N ASN A 217 -15.93 13.65 10.64
CA ASN A 217 -15.11 14.84 10.83
C ASN A 217 -14.90 15.60 9.51
N MET A 218 -14.67 14.90 8.39
CA MET A 218 -14.53 15.52 7.07
C MET A 218 -15.83 16.19 6.61
N ARG A 219 -16.98 15.55 6.83
CA ARG A 219 -18.32 16.13 6.57
C ARG A 219 -18.54 17.39 7.40
N ALA A 220 -18.25 17.34 8.71
CA ALA A 220 -18.35 18.49 9.61
C ALA A 220 -17.43 19.65 9.20
N ALA A 221 -16.26 19.35 8.63
CA ALA A 221 -15.34 20.34 8.10
C ALA A 221 -15.75 20.94 6.74
N GLY A 222 -16.89 20.49 6.19
CA GLY A 222 -17.49 21.01 4.96
C GLY A 222 -16.92 20.41 3.68
N MET A 223 -16.48 19.15 3.71
CA MET A 223 -16.03 18.38 2.54
C MET A 223 -16.94 18.58 1.32
N LYS A 224 -16.34 18.86 0.16
CA LYS A 224 -17.04 19.04 -1.14
C LYS A 224 -16.71 17.96 -2.17
N SER A 225 -15.64 17.22 -1.95
CA SER A 225 -15.15 16.10 -2.77
C SER A 225 -14.21 15.27 -1.92
N MET A 226 -13.92 14.04 -2.35
CA MET A 226 -13.06 13.13 -1.63
C MET A 226 -12.01 12.51 -2.54
N VAL A 227 -10.79 12.40 -2.03
CA VAL A 227 -9.76 11.48 -2.53
C VAL A 227 -9.60 10.37 -1.50
N LEU A 228 -9.92 9.13 -1.90
CA LEU A 228 -9.69 7.93 -1.12
C LEU A 228 -8.40 7.26 -1.59
N ASP A 229 -7.37 7.28 -0.75
CA ASP A 229 -6.09 6.68 -1.05
C ASP A 229 -6.03 5.22 -0.57
N LEU A 230 -5.97 4.28 -1.52
CA LEU A 230 -5.83 2.83 -1.30
C LEU A 230 -4.47 2.31 -1.79
N ARG A 231 -3.53 3.19 -2.09
CA ARG A 231 -2.18 2.80 -2.51
C ARG A 231 -1.46 2.11 -1.36
N ASN A 232 -0.72 1.05 -1.69
CA ASN A 232 0.00 0.24 -0.71
C ASN A 232 -0.90 -0.49 0.32
N ASN A 233 -2.22 -0.48 0.14
CA ASN A 233 -3.14 -1.23 0.98
C ASN A 233 -3.39 -2.64 0.41
N GLY A 234 -2.82 -3.64 1.08
CA GLY A 234 -2.92 -5.06 0.70
C GLY A 234 -4.26 -5.74 1.01
N GLY A 235 -5.23 -5.02 1.57
CA GLY A 235 -6.53 -5.55 1.96
C GLY A 235 -6.67 -5.74 3.47
N GLY A 236 -7.33 -6.83 3.88
CA GLY A 236 -7.67 -7.16 5.26
C GLY A 236 -9.04 -7.83 5.35
N TYR A 237 -9.83 -7.52 6.36
CA TYR A 237 -11.15 -8.11 6.56
C TYR A 237 -12.16 -7.63 5.51
N MET A 238 -12.89 -8.58 4.90
CA MET A 238 -13.90 -8.28 3.89
C MET A 238 -15.14 -7.61 4.50
N ASP A 239 -15.45 -7.93 5.75
CA ASP A 239 -16.58 -7.32 6.48
C ASP A 239 -16.37 -5.82 6.67
N SER A 240 -15.15 -5.40 7.06
CA SER A 240 -14.80 -3.97 7.14
C SER A 240 -14.89 -3.31 5.77
N ALA A 241 -14.52 -4.00 4.69
CA ALA A 241 -14.68 -3.49 3.33
C ALA A 241 -16.14 -3.31 2.92
N TYR A 242 -17.01 -4.25 3.30
CA TYR A 242 -18.45 -4.15 3.10
C TYR A 242 -19.05 -2.97 3.87
N ASN A 243 -18.66 -2.79 5.13
CA ASN A 243 -19.15 -1.69 5.97
C ASN A 243 -18.69 -0.33 5.44
N ILE A 244 -17.44 -0.23 4.98
CA ILE A 244 -16.92 0.97 4.31
C ILE A 244 -17.65 1.21 2.99
N ALA A 245 -17.85 0.20 2.14
CA ALA A 245 -18.59 0.31 0.88
C ALA A 245 -20.04 0.79 1.11
N SER A 246 -20.65 0.36 2.22
CA SER A 246 -21.99 0.80 2.65
C SER A 246 -22.08 2.29 2.99
N GLN A 247 -20.96 3.00 3.16
CA GLN A 247 -20.95 4.47 3.30
C GLN A 247 -21.12 5.21 1.96
N PHE A 248 -21.03 4.49 0.83
CA PHE A 248 -21.07 5.04 -0.53
C PHE A 248 -22.25 4.54 -1.35
N ILE A 249 -22.60 3.26 -1.19
CA ILE A 249 -23.65 2.58 -1.93
C ILE A 249 -24.92 2.59 -1.07
N ASP A 250 -25.98 3.30 -1.49
CA ASP A 250 -27.28 3.25 -0.80
C ASP A 250 -27.96 1.90 -1.01
N LYS A 251 -28.02 1.46 -2.27
CA LYS A 251 -28.54 0.16 -2.68
C LYS A 251 -27.81 -0.30 -3.93
N GLY A 252 -27.18 -1.46 -3.88
CA GLY A 252 -26.41 -1.98 -5.01
C GLY A 252 -25.67 -3.27 -4.66
N ILE A 253 -24.93 -3.79 -5.65
CA ILE A 253 -24.10 -4.98 -5.47
C ILE A 253 -22.68 -4.50 -5.19
N MET A 254 -22.06 -5.02 -4.12
CA MET A 254 -20.66 -4.76 -3.81
C MET A 254 -19.75 -5.65 -4.67
N MET A 255 -20.06 -6.94 -4.71
CA MET A 255 -19.33 -7.95 -5.46
C MET A 255 -20.20 -9.20 -5.64
N TYR A 256 -19.72 -10.15 -6.44
CA TYR A 256 -20.26 -11.49 -6.46
C TYR A 256 -19.24 -12.47 -5.92
N THR A 257 -19.65 -13.43 -5.10
CA THR A 257 -18.78 -14.49 -4.58
C THR A 257 -19.21 -15.86 -5.09
N ALA A 258 -18.28 -16.80 -5.13
CA ALA A 258 -18.56 -18.20 -5.41
C ALA A 258 -17.62 -19.07 -4.57
N ASP A 259 -18.19 -20.04 -3.86
CA ASP A 259 -17.47 -21.05 -3.09
C ASP A 259 -17.12 -22.27 -3.97
N ASN A 260 -16.89 -23.43 -3.34
CA ASN A 260 -16.57 -24.68 -4.04
C ASN A 260 -17.74 -25.28 -4.85
N THR A 261 -18.98 -24.80 -4.65
CA THR A 261 -20.12 -25.17 -5.50
C THR A 261 -20.04 -24.49 -6.88
N GLY A 262 -19.31 -23.37 -6.94
CA GLY A 262 -19.18 -22.53 -8.14
C GLY A 262 -20.39 -21.62 -8.41
N GLU A 263 -21.44 -21.69 -7.59
CA GLU A 263 -22.61 -20.81 -7.72
C GLU A 263 -22.24 -19.37 -7.39
N LEU A 264 -22.59 -18.44 -8.28
CA LEU A 264 -22.25 -17.04 -8.14
C LEU A 264 -23.35 -16.27 -7.39
N THR A 265 -23.07 -15.89 -6.15
CA THR A 265 -24.00 -15.21 -5.24
C THR A 265 -23.67 -13.72 -5.12
N PRO A 266 -24.65 -12.79 -5.24
CA PRO A 266 -24.40 -11.37 -5.06
C PRO A 266 -24.29 -10.98 -3.58
N VAL A 267 -23.23 -10.26 -3.22
CA VAL A 267 -23.14 -9.54 -1.94
C VAL A 267 -23.77 -8.17 -2.13
N THR A 268 -24.97 -7.99 -1.58
CA THR A 268 -25.81 -6.80 -1.82
C THR A 268 -25.81 -5.87 -0.61
N ILE A 269 -25.61 -4.58 -0.85
CA ILE A 269 -25.86 -3.51 0.13
C ILE A 269 -27.29 -3.02 -0.10
N THR A 270 -28.12 -3.04 0.94
CA THR A 270 -29.55 -2.69 0.84
C THR A 270 -29.96 -1.45 1.61
N ASP A 271 -29.18 -1.05 2.61
CA ASP A 271 -29.47 0.08 3.51
C ASP A 271 -28.19 0.87 3.83
N GLY A 272 -27.47 1.27 2.78
CA GLY A 272 -26.27 2.07 2.92
C GLY A 272 -26.53 3.58 2.79
N SER A 273 -25.46 4.34 2.62
CA SER A 273 -25.47 5.80 2.52
C SER A 273 -24.90 6.28 1.20
N LYS A 274 -25.31 7.47 0.75
CA LYS A 274 -24.69 8.15 -0.40
C LYS A 274 -23.61 9.12 0.06
N MET A 275 -22.49 9.14 -0.67
CA MET A 275 -21.43 10.12 -0.43
C MET A 275 -21.83 11.54 -0.85
N ASN A 276 -22.71 11.69 -1.86
CA ASN A 276 -23.24 12.95 -2.41
C ASN A 276 -22.19 14.01 -2.78
N VAL A 277 -20.92 13.61 -2.92
CA VAL A 277 -19.80 14.41 -3.41
C VAL A 277 -18.97 13.57 -4.37
N PRO A 278 -18.23 14.17 -5.32
CA PRO A 278 -17.33 13.44 -6.20
C PRO A 278 -16.26 12.68 -5.40
N VAL A 279 -15.98 11.44 -5.82
CA VAL A 279 -14.97 10.57 -5.21
C VAL A 279 -13.93 10.19 -6.25
N VAL A 280 -12.66 10.35 -5.90
CA VAL A 280 -11.52 9.84 -6.64
C VAL A 280 -10.81 8.79 -5.80
N ILE A 281 -10.53 7.61 -6.35
CA ILE A 281 -9.77 6.55 -5.68
C ILE A 281 -8.35 6.55 -6.24
N LEU A 282 -7.35 6.48 -5.37
CA LEU A 282 -5.96 6.25 -5.76
C LEU A 282 -5.61 4.77 -5.59
N THR A 283 -5.07 4.15 -6.65
CA THR A 283 -4.58 2.77 -6.63
C THR A 283 -3.15 2.65 -7.12
N ASN A 284 -2.46 1.60 -6.66
CA ASN A 284 -1.19 1.18 -7.24
C ASN A 284 -1.06 -0.35 -7.29
N GLU A 285 0.10 -0.85 -7.72
CA GLU A 285 0.38 -2.28 -7.86
C GLU A 285 0.33 -3.07 -6.54
N TYR A 286 0.27 -2.38 -5.41
CA TYR A 286 0.17 -2.95 -4.07
C TYR A 286 -1.25 -2.85 -3.48
N THR A 287 -2.17 -2.18 -4.17
CA THR A 287 -3.60 -2.20 -3.85
C THR A 287 -4.13 -3.61 -4.14
N ALA A 288 -4.55 -4.34 -3.10
CA ALA A 288 -4.92 -5.75 -3.25
C ALA A 288 -6.16 -6.15 -2.45
N SER A 289 -6.80 -7.26 -2.84
CA SER A 289 -7.79 -7.95 -2.00
C SER A 289 -9.00 -7.06 -1.64
N ALA A 290 -9.34 -6.87 -0.36
CA ALA A 290 -10.42 -6.00 0.09
C ALA A 290 -10.36 -4.57 -0.50
N SER A 291 -9.16 -4.03 -0.76
CA SER A 291 -8.98 -2.76 -1.46
C SER A 291 -9.49 -2.80 -2.91
N GLU A 292 -9.29 -3.93 -3.59
CA GLU A 292 -9.76 -4.17 -4.95
C GLU A 292 -11.27 -4.42 -4.96
N ALA A 293 -11.80 -5.14 -3.96
CA ALA A 293 -13.25 -5.30 -3.78
C ALA A 293 -13.95 -3.95 -3.60
N LEU A 294 -13.44 -3.08 -2.72
CA LEU A 294 -13.96 -1.73 -2.54
C LEU A 294 -13.81 -0.88 -3.81
N THR A 295 -12.65 -0.93 -4.47
CA THR A 295 -12.42 -0.20 -5.72
C THR A 295 -13.40 -0.63 -6.81
N GLY A 296 -13.54 -1.94 -7.04
CA GLY A 296 -14.46 -2.50 -8.04
C GLY A 296 -15.92 -2.20 -7.71
N ALA A 297 -16.30 -2.27 -6.43
CA ALA A 297 -17.64 -1.91 -5.97
C ALA A 297 -17.97 -0.45 -6.30
N LEU A 298 -17.10 0.50 -5.95
CA LEU A 298 -17.35 1.92 -6.17
C LEU A 298 -17.24 2.31 -7.66
N HIS A 299 -16.32 1.71 -8.40
CA HIS A 299 -16.16 1.95 -9.83
C HIS A 299 -17.36 1.44 -10.64
N ASP A 300 -17.75 0.17 -10.47
CA ASP A 300 -18.81 -0.44 -11.29
C ASP A 300 -20.21 0.09 -10.95
N ASN A 301 -20.40 0.64 -9.74
CA ASN A 301 -21.60 1.39 -9.37
C ASN A 301 -21.56 2.88 -9.79
N HIS A 302 -20.52 3.32 -10.52
CA HIS A 302 -20.32 4.69 -11.00
C HIS A 302 -20.25 5.75 -9.87
N LEU A 303 -19.68 5.38 -8.73
CA LEU A 303 -19.57 6.23 -7.55
C LEU A 303 -18.19 6.89 -7.41
N ALA A 304 -17.18 6.41 -8.13
CA ALA A 304 -15.84 6.94 -8.07
C ALA A 304 -15.08 6.85 -9.42
N THR A 305 -14.12 7.75 -9.61
CA THR A 305 -13.11 7.66 -10.68
C THR A 305 -11.81 7.10 -10.10
N VAL A 306 -11.21 6.12 -10.76
CA VAL A 306 -9.99 5.45 -10.32
C VAL A 306 -8.77 6.03 -11.03
N VAL A 307 -7.79 6.49 -10.25
CA VAL A 307 -6.55 7.12 -10.74
C VAL A 307 -5.36 6.35 -10.20
N GLY A 308 -4.36 6.09 -11.06
CA GLY A 308 -3.07 5.57 -10.60
C GLY A 308 -2.54 4.47 -11.48
N THR A 309 -2.12 3.35 -10.89
CA THR A 309 -1.69 2.17 -11.64
C THR A 309 -2.59 0.98 -11.37
N LYS A 310 -2.49 -0.01 -12.27
CA LYS A 310 -3.21 -1.27 -12.14
C LYS A 310 -2.96 -1.92 -10.78
N SER A 311 -4.01 -2.43 -10.15
CA SER A 311 -3.95 -3.08 -8.84
C SER A 311 -3.30 -4.48 -8.90
N PHE A 312 -3.14 -5.12 -7.74
CA PHE A 312 -2.37 -6.36 -7.59
C PHE A 312 -2.98 -7.57 -8.30
N GLY A 313 -4.31 -7.71 -8.28
CA GLY A 313 -5.03 -8.83 -8.89
C GLY A 313 -5.29 -10.00 -7.97
N LYS A 314 -5.75 -9.80 -6.73
CA LYS A 314 -6.12 -10.91 -5.83
C LYS A 314 -7.64 -10.97 -5.63
N ALA A 315 -8.29 -11.86 -6.37
CA ALA A 315 -9.74 -12.08 -6.29
C ALA A 315 -10.12 -13.41 -5.58
N ARG A 316 -9.51 -13.65 -4.40
CA ARG A 316 -9.69 -14.86 -3.57
C ARG A 316 -9.88 -14.50 -2.11
N ILE A 317 -10.93 -14.99 -1.45
CA ILE A 317 -11.22 -14.80 -0.02
C ILE A 317 -10.72 -16.03 0.74
N GLN A 318 -10.07 -15.79 1.87
CA GLN A 318 -9.67 -16.84 2.78
C GLN A 318 -10.51 -16.80 4.06
N SER A 319 -10.93 -17.97 4.53
CA SER A 319 -11.48 -18.12 5.87
C SER A 319 -10.34 -18.33 6.87
N LEU A 320 -10.50 -17.77 8.06
CA LEU A 320 -9.66 -18.08 9.21
C LEU A 320 -10.35 -19.16 10.05
N LEU A 321 -9.74 -20.35 10.14
CA LEU A 321 -10.28 -21.50 10.83
C LEU A 321 -9.41 -21.82 12.05
N ASP A 322 -9.94 -21.58 13.24
CA ASP A 322 -9.25 -21.88 14.49
C ASP A 322 -9.08 -23.39 14.68
N LEU A 323 -7.91 -23.79 15.19
CA LEU A 323 -7.57 -25.19 15.47
C LEU A 323 -7.48 -25.42 16.99
N SER A 324 -7.69 -26.66 17.41
CA SER A 324 -7.79 -27.03 18.83
C SER A 324 -6.50 -26.81 19.64
N ASP A 325 -5.36 -26.71 18.97
CA ASP A 325 -4.05 -26.44 19.57
C ASP A 325 -3.74 -24.92 19.66
N GLY A 326 -4.70 -24.07 19.31
CA GLY A 326 -4.53 -22.63 19.23
C GLY A 326 -3.85 -22.15 17.95
N GLY A 327 -3.56 -23.06 17.00
CA GLY A 327 -3.17 -22.71 15.65
C GLY A 327 -4.34 -22.23 14.79
N LEU A 328 -4.04 -21.87 13.55
CA LEU A 328 -4.98 -21.30 12.60
C LEU A 328 -4.71 -21.85 11.20
N LEU A 329 -5.76 -22.33 10.54
CA LEU A 329 -5.73 -22.60 9.11
C LEU A 329 -6.38 -21.42 8.36
N LYS A 330 -5.56 -20.70 7.59
CA LYS A 330 -6.05 -19.73 6.62
C LYS A 330 -6.24 -20.46 5.30
N LEU A 331 -7.47 -20.57 4.83
CA LEU A 331 -7.82 -21.38 3.66
C LEU A 331 -8.60 -20.56 2.64
N THR A 332 -8.22 -20.60 1.36
CA THR A 332 -9.04 -20.00 0.30
C THR A 332 -10.34 -20.78 0.15
N THR A 333 -11.45 -20.11 0.47
CA THR A 333 -12.79 -20.70 0.47
C THR A 333 -13.68 -20.14 -0.63
N GLU A 334 -13.39 -18.93 -1.11
CA GLU A 334 -14.20 -18.29 -2.15
C GLU A 334 -13.33 -17.54 -3.18
N ARG A 335 -13.88 -17.37 -4.37
CA ARG A 335 -13.46 -16.35 -5.35
C ARG A 335 -14.51 -15.25 -5.40
N TYR A 336 -14.09 -14.05 -5.82
CA TYR A 336 -15.03 -12.96 -6.03
C TYR A 336 -14.81 -12.24 -7.36
N LEU A 337 -15.88 -11.62 -7.87
CA LEU A 337 -15.93 -10.82 -9.08
C LEU A 337 -16.46 -9.43 -8.74
N THR A 338 -16.15 -8.43 -9.55
CA THR A 338 -16.74 -7.08 -9.41
C THR A 338 -18.26 -7.09 -9.70
N PRO A 339 -19.01 -6.02 -9.42
CA PRO A 339 -20.43 -5.93 -9.76
C PRO A 339 -20.75 -6.15 -11.25
N SER A 340 -19.84 -5.78 -12.16
CA SER A 340 -19.97 -6.10 -13.60
C SER A 340 -19.59 -7.55 -13.95
N LYS A 341 -19.28 -8.39 -12.96
CA LYS A 341 -18.81 -9.78 -13.06
C LYS A 341 -17.45 -9.93 -13.74
N ALA A 342 -16.58 -8.91 -13.65
CA ALA A 342 -15.21 -9.04 -14.11
C ALA A 342 -14.40 -9.95 -13.18
N ASP A 343 -13.71 -10.95 -13.76
CA ASP A 343 -12.68 -11.72 -13.07
C ASP A 343 -11.33 -11.06 -13.31
N PHE A 344 -10.75 -10.52 -12.25
CA PHE A 344 -9.47 -9.81 -12.30
C PHE A 344 -8.37 -10.56 -11.54
N ASN A 345 -8.59 -11.82 -11.15
CA ASN A 345 -7.60 -12.60 -10.43
C ASN A 345 -6.34 -12.80 -11.29
N HIS A 346 -5.16 -12.55 -10.71
CA HIS A 346 -3.85 -12.48 -11.39
C HIS A 346 -3.72 -11.41 -12.49
N ILE A 347 -4.74 -10.55 -12.66
CA ILE A 347 -4.76 -9.47 -13.65
C ILE A 347 -4.68 -8.12 -12.98
N GLY A 348 -5.53 -7.85 -11.99
CA GLY A 348 -5.71 -6.53 -11.37
C GLY A 348 -6.73 -5.64 -12.09
N LEU A 349 -7.30 -4.69 -11.36
CA LEU A 349 -8.19 -3.66 -11.85
C LEU A 349 -7.37 -2.54 -12.51
N SER A 350 -7.74 -2.17 -13.74
CA SER A 350 -7.13 -1.02 -14.42
C SER A 350 -7.78 0.27 -13.92
N PRO A 351 -7.01 1.36 -13.73
CA PRO A 351 -7.57 2.67 -13.41
C PRO A 351 -8.26 3.29 -14.64
N ASP A 352 -9.17 4.23 -14.41
CA ASP A 352 -9.73 5.08 -15.47
C ASP A 352 -8.66 5.99 -16.08
N ILE A 353 -7.75 6.49 -15.23
CA ILE A 353 -6.67 7.39 -15.61
C ILE A 353 -5.34 6.81 -15.09
N GLU A 354 -4.53 6.30 -16.01
CA GLU A 354 -3.21 5.75 -15.67
C GLU A 354 -2.22 6.88 -15.36
N VAL A 355 -1.76 6.96 -14.10
CA VAL A 355 -0.76 7.91 -13.64
C VAL A 355 0.32 7.17 -12.85
N LYS A 356 1.57 7.30 -13.29
CA LYS A 356 2.72 6.68 -12.61
C LYS A 356 3.41 7.69 -11.69
N GLY A 357 3.84 7.21 -10.53
CA GLY A 357 4.56 7.99 -9.53
C GLY A 357 3.62 8.61 -8.50
N GLU A 358 4.01 8.46 -7.23
CA GLU A 358 3.17 8.81 -6.08
C GLU A 358 2.74 10.27 -6.05
N ALA A 359 3.69 11.19 -6.26
CA ALA A 359 3.43 12.62 -6.28
C ALA A 359 2.51 13.03 -7.43
N ALA A 360 2.71 12.45 -8.63
CA ALA A 360 1.89 12.74 -9.80
C ALA A 360 0.44 12.27 -9.59
N GLN A 361 0.26 11.07 -9.02
CA GLN A 361 -1.07 10.55 -8.67
C GLN A 361 -1.82 11.47 -7.70
N ILE A 362 -1.16 11.94 -6.63
CA ILE A 362 -1.76 12.87 -5.66
C ILE A 362 -2.18 14.17 -6.35
N ILE A 363 -1.29 14.75 -7.16
CA ILE A 363 -1.56 15.99 -7.89
C ILE A 363 -2.77 15.82 -8.81
N THR A 364 -2.79 14.77 -9.63
CA THR A 364 -3.90 14.49 -10.55
C THR A 364 -5.21 14.24 -9.81
N ALA A 365 -5.21 13.44 -8.74
CA ALA A 365 -6.43 13.20 -7.97
C ALA A 365 -6.98 14.46 -7.29
N LEU A 366 -6.11 15.33 -6.76
CA LEU A 366 -6.54 16.60 -6.19
C LEU A 366 -7.11 17.55 -7.25
N GLN A 367 -6.54 17.59 -8.45
CA GLN A 367 -7.09 18.37 -9.58
C GLN A 367 -8.48 17.86 -9.98
N LEU A 368 -8.66 16.55 -10.16
CA LEU A 368 -9.95 15.92 -10.46
C LEU A 368 -10.98 16.15 -9.34
N ALA A 369 -10.53 16.18 -8.09
CA ALA A 369 -11.34 16.53 -6.94
C ALA A 369 -11.64 18.04 -6.81
N GLY A 370 -11.18 18.88 -7.74
CA GLY A 370 -11.55 20.29 -7.86
C GLY A 370 -10.46 21.30 -7.49
N MET A 371 -9.21 20.87 -7.27
CA MET A 371 -8.08 21.79 -7.04
C MET A 371 -7.63 22.43 -8.36
N LYS A 372 -8.18 23.60 -8.68
CA LYS A 372 -7.86 24.32 -9.93
C LYS A 372 -6.47 24.95 -9.94
N SER A 373 -6.10 25.62 -8.85
CA SER A 373 -4.75 26.10 -8.65
C SER A 373 -4.03 25.16 -7.70
N ILE A 374 -2.91 24.63 -8.17
CA ILE A 374 -2.14 23.62 -7.46
C ILE A 374 -0.70 24.09 -7.32
N GLU A 375 -0.19 23.97 -6.10
CA GLU A 375 1.21 24.18 -5.77
C GLU A 375 1.76 22.85 -5.27
N ALA A 376 2.83 22.35 -5.90
CA ALA A 376 3.63 21.25 -5.41
C ALA A 376 5.00 21.78 -4.99
N ALA A 377 5.37 21.57 -3.73
CA ALA A 377 6.62 22.06 -3.16
C ALA A 377 7.36 20.97 -2.40
N GLY A 378 8.68 21.00 -2.41
CA GLY A 378 9.47 19.99 -1.73
C GLY A 378 10.89 19.88 -2.26
N ASP A 379 11.48 18.69 -2.12
CA ASP A 379 12.81 18.37 -2.61
C ASP A 379 12.86 16.93 -3.17
N ASN A 380 13.93 16.17 -2.89
CA ASN A 380 14.06 14.75 -3.27
C ASN A 380 13.52 13.78 -2.22
N HIS A 381 13.08 14.29 -1.07
CA HIS A 381 12.64 13.50 0.09
C HIS A 381 11.21 13.87 0.52
N ILE A 382 10.75 15.10 0.27
CA ILE A 382 9.43 15.56 0.71
C ILE A 382 8.57 16.13 -0.42
N LEU A 383 7.26 16.03 -0.25
CA LEU A 383 6.22 16.61 -1.09
C LEU A 383 5.15 17.31 -0.23
N ASP A 384 4.91 18.58 -0.50
CA ASP A 384 3.76 19.31 -0.03
C ASP A 384 2.90 19.71 -1.23
N VAL A 385 1.60 19.44 -1.20
CA VAL A 385 0.66 19.85 -2.25
C VAL A 385 -0.41 20.74 -1.63
N GLY A 386 -0.57 21.96 -2.16
CA GLY A 386 -1.50 22.95 -1.60
C GLY A 386 -1.19 23.28 -0.13
N GLY A 387 0.09 23.30 0.24
CA GLY A 387 0.55 23.53 1.62
C GLY A 387 0.37 22.35 2.57
N THR A 388 -0.08 21.19 2.09
CA THR A 388 -0.31 19.98 2.90
C THR A 388 0.75 18.92 2.60
N ALA A 389 1.32 18.33 3.64
CA ALA A 389 2.31 17.25 3.52
C ALA A 389 1.72 15.95 2.95
N PHE A 390 2.43 15.31 2.03
CA PHE A 390 2.11 14.00 1.46
C PHE A 390 3.35 13.11 1.33
N ALA A 391 3.11 11.81 1.12
CA ALA A 391 4.15 10.88 0.70
C ALA A 391 4.66 11.21 -0.72
N GLY A 392 5.89 10.82 -1.02
CA GLY A 392 6.60 11.16 -2.26
C GLY A 392 7.39 12.47 -2.22
N ASN A 393 7.85 12.92 -3.39
CA ASN A 393 8.71 14.09 -3.56
C ASN A 393 8.52 14.77 -4.93
N VAL A 394 9.09 15.98 -5.12
CA VAL A 394 8.97 16.73 -6.39
C VAL A 394 10.07 16.39 -7.41
N GLY A 395 11.07 15.59 -7.02
CA GLY A 395 12.19 15.18 -7.87
C GLY A 395 13.16 16.32 -8.20
N LEU A 396 13.62 17.06 -7.20
CA LEU A 396 14.58 18.16 -7.35
C LEU A 396 16.02 17.71 -7.68
N VAL A 397 16.42 17.82 -8.95
CA VAL A 397 17.83 17.60 -9.35
C VAL A 397 18.51 18.91 -9.73
N LYS A 398 19.74 19.12 -9.22
CA LYS A 398 20.60 20.27 -9.57
C LYS A 398 21.82 19.77 -10.32
N GLN A 399 21.94 20.06 -11.62
CA GLN A 399 23.05 19.59 -12.44
C GLN A 399 23.43 20.61 -13.52
N GLY A 400 24.72 20.97 -13.59
CA GLY A 400 25.26 21.84 -14.63
C GLY A 400 24.60 23.23 -14.68
N GLY A 401 24.36 23.82 -13.51
CA GLY A 401 23.70 25.13 -13.35
C GLY A 401 22.20 25.14 -13.65
N ARG A 402 21.58 23.98 -13.92
CA ARG A 402 20.14 23.84 -14.16
C ARG A 402 19.45 23.17 -12.98
N ILE A 403 18.19 23.50 -12.80
CA ILE A 403 17.26 22.86 -11.87
C ILE A 403 16.28 22.03 -12.70
N TYR A 404 16.10 20.79 -12.30
CA TYR A 404 15.17 19.84 -12.90
C TYR A 404 14.15 19.42 -11.84
N ALA A 405 12.96 19.06 -12.30
CA ALA A 405 11.92 18.40 -11.51
C ALA A 405 11.52 17.09 -12.18
N SER A 406 10.87 16.20 -11.41
CA SER A 406 10.31 14.96 -11.96
C SER A 406 9.41 15.28 -13.15
N ALA A 407 9.63 14.58 -14.27
CA ALA A 407 8.84 14.76 -15.47
C ALA A 407 7.35 14.40 -15.23
N ARG A 408 7.09 13.44 -14.34
CA ARG A 408 5.74 13.00 -13.94
C ARG A 408 5.03 14.07 -13.12
N VAL A 409 5.73 14.69 -12.17
CA VAL A 409 5.18 15.82 -11.39
C VAL A 409 4.86 16.99 -12.31
N LEU A 410 5.78 17.33 -13.21
CA LEU A 410 5.57 18.41 -14.16
C LEU A 410 4.40 18.14 -15.11
N SER A 411 4.26 16.92 -15.62
CA SER A 411 3.15 16.56 -16.52
C SER A 411 1.81 16.55 -15.80
N ALA A 412 1.75 16.04 -14.57
CA ALA A 412 0.54 16.08 -13.74
C ALA A 412 0.08 17.51 -13.48
N LEU A 413 1.00 18.41 -13.09
CA LEU A 413 0.68 19.83 -12.85
C LEU A 413 0.03 20.54 -14.05
N VAL A 414 0.36 20.13 -15.28
CA VAL A 414 -0.20 20.71 -16.51
C VAL A 414 -1.21 19.79 -17.21
N GLU A 415 -1.77 18.82 -16.48
CA GLU A 415 -2.83 17.91 -16.96
C GLU A 415 -2.47 17.27 -18.31
N SER A 416 -1.27 16.69 -18.38
CA SER A 416 -0.70 16.16 -19.62
C SER A 416 -0.15 14.74 -19.43
N ASP A 417 -0.19 13.97 -20.52
CA ASP A 417 0.39 12.64 -20.61
C ASP A 417 1.90 12.70 -20.77
N LEU A 418 2.58 11.64 -20.32
CA LEU A 418 4.03 11.52 -20.35
C LEU A 418 4.46 10.24 -21.06
N THR A 419 5.32 10.36 -22.06
CA THR A 419 5.93 9.21 -22.74
C THR A 419 7.44 9.35 -22.84
N TRP A 420 8.15 8.22 -22.73
CA TRP A 420 9.61 8.15 -22.92
C TRP A 420 9.92 7.52 -24.28
N ASP A 421 10.61 8.29 -25.12
CA ASP A 421 11.14 7.81 -26.40
C ASP A 421 12.59 7.34 -26.18
N ALA A 422 12.73 6.03 -25.95
CA ALA A 422 14.01 5.40 -25.64
C ALA A 422 15.02 5.50 -26.78
N LYS A 423 14.55 5.43 -28.03
CA LYS A 423 15.40 5.53 -29.23
C LYS A 423 16.07 6.88 -29.32
N ASN A 424 15.32 7.95 -29.10
CA ASN A 424 15.81 9.32 -29.20
C ASN A 424 16.22 9.93 -27.85
N LYS A 425 16.15 9.15 -26.77
CA LYS A 425 16.45 9.55 -25.38
C LYS A 425 15.80 10.89 -25.01
N ARG A 426 14.48 10.96 -25.18
CA ARG A 426 13.71 12.17 -24.92
C ARG A 426 12.39 11.87 -24.23
N VAL A 427 11.99 12.80 -23.38
CA VAL A 427 10.67 12.81 -22.73
C VAL A 427 9.71 13.60 -23.61
N ILE A 428 8.50 13.10 -23.82
CA ILE A 428 7.45 13.77 -24.58
C ILE A 428 6.27 13.99 -23.64
N VAL A 429 5.86 15.25 -23.53
CA VAL A 429 4.69 15.68 -22.75
C VAL A 429 3.59 16.08 -23.73
N THR A 430 2.44 15.42 -23.63
CA THR A 430 1.31 15.61 -24.55
C THR A 430 0.11 16.14 -23.78
N THR A 431 -0.33 17.34 -24.12
CA THR A 431 -1.53 17.95 -23.49
C THR A 431 -2.80 17.23 -23.93
N GLY A 432 -3.91 17.37 -23.19
CA GLY A 432 -5.22 16.87 -23.61
C GLY A 432 -5.70 17.33 -25.00
N SER A 433 -5.16 18.43 -25.55
CA SER A 433 -5.43 18.86 -26.94
C SER A 433 -4.59 18.12 -28.01
N GLY A 434 -3.79 17.13 -27.63
CA GLY A 434 -2.87 16.38 -28.52
C GLY A 434 -1.55 17.10 -28.85
N LYS A 435 -1.28 18.30 -28.31
CA LYS A 435 -0.03 19.02 -28.57
C LYS A 435 1.14 18.35 -27.82
N ALA A 436 2.08 17.79 -28.57
CA ALA A 436 3.27 17.12 -28.02
C ALA A 436 4.48 18.08 -27.92
N SER A 437 5.14 18.08 -26.76
CA SER A 437 6.36 18.83 -26.49
C SER A 437 7.47 17.90 -26.01
N SER A 438 8.60 17.86 -26.74
CA SER A 438 9.72 16.98 -26.40
C SER A 438 10.85 17.68 -25.66
N PHE A 439 11.54 16.95 -24.77
CA PHE A 439 12.72 17.39 -24.01
C PHE A 439 13.82 16.34 -24.13
N THR A 440 14.98 16.70 -24.68
CA THR A 440 16.03 15.71 -25.04
C THR A 440 17.17 15.70 -24.04
N VAL A 441 17.74 14.50 -23.80
CA VAL A 441 18.95 14.36 -22.97
C VAL A 441 20.17 15.01 -23.62
N ALA A 442 20.30 14.92 -24.94
CA ALA A 442 21.43 15.48 -25.70
C ALA A 442 21.57 17.01 -25.53
N SER A 443 20.45 17.73 -25.47
CA SER A 443 20.42 19.19 -25.24
C SER A 443 20.40 19.60 -23.77
N LYS A 444 20.48 18.63 -22.84
CA LYS A 444 20.36 18.85 -21.38
C LYS A 444 19.00 19.45 -20.97
N GLU A 445 17.96 19.24 -21.77
CA GLU A 445 16.57 19.58 -21.41
C GLU A 445 15.93 18.50 -20.54
N ALA A 446 16.39 17.26 -20.65
CA ALA A 446 15.96 16.14 -19.82
C ALA A 446 17.16 15.38 -19.21
N LEU A 447 16.91 14.70 -18.10
CA LEU A 447 17.83 13.76 -17.46
C LEU A 447 17.12 12.43 -17.21
N SER A 448 17.88 11.34 -17.16
CA SER A 448 17.43 10.04 -16.69
C SER A 448 18.36 9.59 -15.58
N GLN A 449 17.83 9.40 -14.37
CA GLN A 449 18.60 8.97 -13.20
C GLN A 449 17.74 8.01 -12.38
N ASN A 450 18.32 6.88 -11.93
CA ASN A 450 17.65 5.90 -11.06
C ASN A 450 16.29 5.39 -11.59
N GLY A 451 16.14 5.27 -12.92
CA GLY A 451 14.87 4.82 -13.53
C GLY A 451 13.78 5.89 -13.61
N GLU A 452 14.08 7.13 -13.20
CA GLU A 452 13.19 8.28 -13.33
C GLU A 452 13.72 9.27 -14.37
N THR A 453 12.80 10.03 -14.96
CA THR A 453 13.12 11.12 -15.90
C THR A 453 12.79 12.46 -15.30
N PHE A 454 13.65 13.43 -15.54
CA PHE A 454 13.55 14.79 -15.01
C PHE A 454 13.63 15.78 -16.17
N ILE A 455 12.92 16.90 -16.08
CA ILE A 455 12.94 17.96 -17.11
C ILE A 455 13.47 19.25 -16.49
N ALA A 456 14.34 19.95 -17.22
CA ALA A 456 14.86 21.25 -16.82
C ALA A 456 13.72 22.28 -16.74
N LEU A 457 13.53 22.92 -15.59
CA LEU A 457 12.40 23.82 -15.36
C LEU A 457 12.36 24.99 -16.33
N GLY A 458 13.53 25.55 -16.67
CA GLY A 458 13.64 26.61 -17.66
C GLY A 458 13.23 26.19 -19.07
N ALA A 459 13.48 24.93 -19.46
CA ALA A 459 13.05 24.39 -20.76
C ALA A 459 11.54 24.11 -20.76
N PHE A 460 11.03 23.52 -19.67
CA PHE A 460 9.61 23.22 -19.52
C PHE A 460 8.76 24.50 -19.55
N LYS A 461 9.13 25.52 -18.78
CA LYS A 461 8.45 26.82 -18.73
C LYS A 461 8.29 27.49 -20.10
N LYS A 462 9.27 27.34 -21.00
CA LYS A 462 9.19 27.89 -22.36
C LYS A 462 8.06 27.27 -23.19
N LYS A 463 7.79 25.98 -22.97
CA LYS A 463 6.73 25.24 -23.70
C LYS A 463 5.38 25.26 -22.97
N PHE A 464 5.43 25.39 -21.64
CA PHE A 464 4.28 25.43 -20.74
C PHE A 464 4.30 26.73 -19.90
N PRO A 465 3.87 27.87 -20.48
CA PRO A 465 3.97 29.17 -19.84
C PRO A 465 3.03 29.35 -18.63
N ALA A 466 2.09 28.44 -18.37
CA ALA A 466 1.27 28.46 -17.16
C ALA A 466 2.06 28.06 -15.90
N LEU A 467 3.14 27.27 -16.04
CA LEU A 467 3.98 26.88 -14.91
C LEU A 467 4.65 28.12 -14.29
N ALA A 468 4.62 28.27 -12.98
CA ALA A 468 5.51 29.13 -12.23
C ALA A 468 6.38 28.28 -11.30
N TRP A 469 7.62 28.70 -11.07
CA TRP A 469 8.51 27.97 -10.17
C TRP A 469 9.48 28.90 -9.45
N THR A 470 9.87 28.52 -8.23
CA THR A 470 10.89 29.18 -7.42
C THR A 470 11.72 28.12 -6.71
N TYR A 471 12.98 28.44 -6.39
CA TYR A 471 13.85 27.55 -5.63
C TYR A 471 14.53 28.31 -4.49
N ASN A 472 14.25 27.90 -3.25
CA ASN A 472 14.90 28.41 -2.07
C ASN A 472 16.16 27.58 -1.78
N GLN A 473 17.32 28.19 -1.98
CA GLN A 473 18.62 27.53 -1.78
C GLN A 473 18.86 27.12 -0.33
N THR A 474 18.50 27.98 0.63
CA THR A 474 18.74 27.76 2.06
C THR A 474 17.92 26.60 2.61
N GLN A 475 16.68 26.47 2.15
CA GLN A 475 15.78 25.39 2.56
C GLN A 475 15.86 24.16 1.64
N ASN A 476 16.67 24.21 0.58
CA ASN A 476 16.70 23.22 -0.49
C ASN A 476 15.30 22.90 -1.05
N ARG A 477 14.42 23.90 -1.14
CA ARG A 477 12.99 23.69 -1.45
C ARG A 477 12.63 24.26 -2.81
N LEU A 478 12.13 23.40 -3.69
CA LEU A 478 11.53 23.75 -4.98
C LEU A 478 10.03 23.94 -4.81
N THR A 479 9.48 25.01 -5.36
CA THR A 479 8.03 25.22 -5.47
C THR A 479 7.65 25.30 -6.93
N LEU A 480 6.65 24.52 -7.33
CA LEU A 480 6.05 24.44 -8.66
C LEU A 480 4.57 24.79 -8.54
N SER A 481 4.05 25.69 -9.36
CA SER A 481 2.63 26.04 -9.33
C SER A 481 2.03 26.23 -10.71
N VAL A 482 0.76 25.88 -10.84
CA VAL A 482 -0.09 26.17 -12.00
C VAL A 482 -1.38 26.79 -11.45
N LYS A 483 -1.89 27.81 -12.15
CA LYS A 483 -3.07 28.59 -11.74
C LYS A 483 -4.32 28.16 -12.48
#